data_AF-A0A975EKY2-F1
#
_entry.id   AF-A0A975EKY2-F1
#
_cell.length_a   1.000
_cell.length_b   1.000
_cell.length_c   1.000
_cell.angle_alpha   90.00
_cell.angle_beta   90.00
_cell.angle_gamma   90.00
#
_symmetry.space_group_name_H-M   'P 1'
#
loop_
_entity.id
_entity.type
_entity.pdbx_description
1 polymer ?
#
loop_
_entity_poly.entity_id
_entity_poly.type
_entity_poly.pdbx_seq_one_letter_code
_entity_poly.pdbx_strand_id
1 'polypeptide(L)'
;MKAPQSPNHCRLGARIIVAALLSLAPLGAREAAVLSIADFGAKPDGSDTTPSVRAALEQLRGGKAKKLTFPPGRYDFHPERATEEYLFVSNNDEGLKRIAFPLKGLEGVEIDGGGSTFVFHGYTVPFLLEKSSGVSLSNFTVDFIRPFHSEGKVLDITPQHVDLAFSDEFPHEIRNGVLVFTGGRKAEGPATTVSNGEVLYPYGSLLAFDPAKRETAFMAKDRYEVGNGIAAGKIGPNQVRLRIPNISAKQGDVLVFSPRNRDVPGFVISDSRDIRLTDITIHHCGGMGVIAQRSADLFVKKLRVTPPPGDRRIVSTTADATHFVNCKGRIELVDCLFEQQKDDATNIHGLYAKITQIISPSRFEITLIHPQQAGIDFVKAGTRLELNDGPSLREEGFAVVKSVERINKQRTLVEIEGSLPEIVTVGDSVADADANTAEVLIRGCVLRGNRARGILLGSRGPMVIEGNTFHTPGAAILFEGDSRFWFEQAGVRDVVIRGNTFDNCNYGVWGTGCIQVGSGIAEEFRKTSRYNRNIRIENNLFRAFSPLPLLSMYSVDGLTFTGNRLEKTKAYPAPDAGDWKPFEITDSDNVKVEAPQTLATREPAATSPD
;
A
#
# COMPACT_ATOMS: atom_id res chain seq x y z
N MET A 1 -4.50 45.80 79.46
CA MET A 1 -5.16 47.07 79.84
C MET A 1 -5.76 47.71 78.60
N LYS A 2 -7.08 47.94 78.63
CA LYS A 2 -7.93 48.85 77.82
C LYS A 2 -7.75 48.91 76.28
N ALA A 3 -8.77 48.40 75.58
CA ALA A 3 -9.35 49.00 74.36
C ALA A 3 -9.99 50.38 74.71
N PRO A 4 -10.41 51.29 73.79
CA PRO A 4 -11.14 50.97 72.55
C PRO A 4 -11.10 52.00 71.36
N GLN A 5 -11.95 51.72 70.37
CA GLN A 5 -12.71 52.63 69.46
C GLN A 5 -12.16 53.02 68.06
N SER A 6 -12.96 52.64 67.04
CA SER A 6 -13.12 53.21 65.70
C SER A 6 -13.93 54.54 65.78
N PRO A 7 -14.15 55.39 64.73
CA PRO A 7 -14.57 55.02 63.36
C PRO A 7 -14.20 55.94 62.15
N ASN A 8 -14.50 55.42 60.96
CA ASN A 8 -15.06 56.05 59.74
C ASN A 8 -14.37 57.19 58.93
N HIS A 9 -14.13 56.82 57.66
CA HIS A 9 -14.51 57.47 56.39
C HIS A 9 -13.69 58.61 55.74
N CYS A 10 -13.40 58.35 54.45
CA CYS A 10 -13.40 59.25 53.28
C CYS A 10 -12.18 60.17 53.04
N ARG A 11 -11.36 59.86 52.03
CA ARG A 11 -11.43 60.47 50.68
C ARG A 11 -10.25 60.07 49.78
N LEU A 12 -10.60 59.94 48.51
CA LEU A 12 -9.77 59.74 47.31
C LEU A 12 -8.53 60.67 47.25
N GLY A 13 -7.37 60.10 46.96
CA GLY A 13 -6.18 60.80 46.47
C GLY A 13 -5.69 60.14 45.19
N ALA A 14 -5.88 60.82 44.05
CA ALA A 14 -5.51 60.36 42.72
C ALA A 14 -3.98 60.26 42.57
N ARG A 15 -3.50 59.10 42.11
CA ARG A 15 -2.16 58.94 41.52
C ARG A 15 -2.32 58.77 40.02
N ILE A 16 -1.76 59.72 39.27
CA ILE A 16 -1.64 59.67 37.82
C ILE A 16 -0.53 58.66 37.48
N ILE A 17 -0.90 57.55 36.82
CA ILE A 17 0.03 56.69 36.08
C ILE A 17 -0.29 56.92 34.61
N VAL A 18 0.68 57.45 33.86
CA VAL A 18 0.61 57.60 32.41
C VAL A 18 0.73 56.20 31.79
N ALA A 19 -0.39 55.65 31.33
CA ALA A 19 -0.40 54.44 30.51
C ALA A 19 -0.22 54.84 29.04
N ALA A 20 0.89 54.40 28.43
CA ALA A 20 1.07 54.43 27.00
C ALA A 20 0.10 53.44 26.34
N LEU A 21 -0.93 53.96 25.66
CA LEU A 21 -1.78 53.17 24.77
C LEU A 21 -0.96 52.76 23.54
N LEU A 22 -0.41 51.54 23.57
CA LEU A 22 -0.08 50.81 22.35
C LEU A 22 -1.40 50.31 21.76
N SER A 23 -1.89 51.00 20.74
CA SER A 23 -2.95 50.52 19.87
C SER A 23 -2.47 49.25 19.15
N LEU A 24 -2.79 48.08 19.70
CA LEU A 24 -2.80 46.84 18.95
C LEU A 24 -3.91 46.94 17.91
N ALA A 25 -3.55 47.39 16.71
CA ALA A 25 -4.39 47.16 15.54
C ALA A 25 -4.60 45.64 15.41
N PRO A 26 -5.82 45.17 15.11
CA PRO A 26 -6.01 43.76 14.82
C PRO A 26 -5.17 43.45 13.58
N LEU A 27 -4.19 42.55 13.69
CA LEU A 27 -3.62 41.90 12.52
C LEU A 27 -4.80 41.19 11.84
N GLY A 28 -5.36 41.81 10.81
CA GLY A 28 -6.31 41.15 9.94
C GLY A 28 -5.63 39.89 9.42
N ALA A 29 -6.24 38.73 9.69
CA ALA A 29 -5.88 37.51 9.02
C ALA A 29 -6.07 37.76 7.52
N ARG A 30 -4.96 38.02 6.80
CA ARG A 30 -4.97 38.04 5.34
C ARG A 30 -5.41 36.65 4.92
N GLU A 31 -6.57 36.56 4.28
CA GLU A 31 -7.03 35.32 3.68
C GLU A 31 -5.90 34.80 2.77
N ALA A 32 -5.43 33.57 3.03
CA ALA A 32 -4.30 33.03 2.29
C ALA A 32 -4.68 32.98 0.80
N ALA A 33 -3.82 33.51 -0.07
CA ALA A 33 -4.10 33.55 -1.50
C ALA A 33 -4.36 32.13 -2.03
N VAL A 34 -5.41 31.99 -2.84
CA VAL A 34 -5.70 30.77 -3.61
C VAL A 34 -5.03 30.92 -4.96
N LEU A 35 -4.18 29.97 -5.33
CA LEU A 35 -3.52 29.92 -6.62
C LEU A 35 -4.32 29.05 -7.58
N SER A 36 -4.50 29.50 -8.84
CA SER A 36 -4.90 28.59 -9.92
C SER A 36 -3.67 28.13 -10.67
N ILE A 37 -3.60 26.86 -11.07
CA ILE A 37 -2.50 26.38 -11.91
C ILE A 37 -2.45 27.10 -13.27
N ALA A 38 -3.59 27.62 -13.74
CA ALA A 38 -3.70 28.40 -14.97
C ALA A 38 -2.90 29.71 -14.91
N ASP A 39 -2.74 30.30 -13.72
CA ASP A 39 -1.94 31.51 -13.50
C ASP A 39 -0.45 31.26 -13.78
N PHE A 40 -0.03 29.99 -13.82
CA PHE A 40 1.32 29.54 -14.14
C PHE A 40 1.43 28.98 -15.56
N GLY A 41 0.43 29.23 -16.40
CA GLY A 41 0.43 28.88 -17.82
C GLY A 41 -0.03 27.46 -18.16
N ALA A 42 -0.49 26.68 -17.19
CA ALA A 42 -1.03 25.35 -17.45
C ALA A 42 -2.35 25.43 -18.22
N LYS A 43 -2.52 24.54 -19.20
CA LYS A 43 -3.73 24.45 -20.02
C LYS A 43 -4.21 23.01 -20.07
N PRO A 44 -5.53 22.76 -20.02
CA PRO A 44 -6.09 21.43 -20.13
C PRO A 44 -6.16 20.95 -21.60
N ASP A 45 -5.07 21.09 -22.36
CA ASP A 45 -4.99 20.83 -23.81
C ASP A 45 -3.98 19.72 -24.18
N GLY A 46 -3.45 19.01 -23.17
CA GLY A 46 -2.44 17.97 -23.33
C GLY A 46 -1.00 18.48 -23.42
N SER A 47 -0.77 19.79 -23.22
CA SER A 47 0.58 20.34 -23.04
C SER A 47 1.19 19.96 -21.67
N ASP A 48 2.53 19.91 -21.63
CA ASP A 48 3.27 19.56 -20.41
C ASP A 48 3.05 20.60 -19.30
N THR A 49 2.33 20.16 -18.25
CA THR A 49 1.95 20.96 -17.09
C THR A 49 3.03 20.95 -15.99
N THR A 50 4.07 20.11 -16.13
CA THR A 50 5.13 19.94 -15.12
C THR A 50 5.84 21.24 -14.74
N PRO A 51 6.21 22.15 -15.68
CA PRO A 51 6.83 23.42 -15.32
C PRO A 51 5.92 24.34 -14.51
N SER A 52 4.62 24.37 -14.82
CA SER A 52 3.62 25.17 -14.11
C SER A 52 3.44 24.68 -12.68
N VAL A 53 3.43 23.37 -12.45
CA VAL A 53 3.40 22.80 -11.09
C VAL A 53 4.63 23.25 -10.30
N ARG A 54 5.83 23.13 -10.85
CA ARG A 54 7.05 23.56 -10.16
C ARG A 54 6.99 25.02 -9.72
N ALA A 55 6.57 25.91 -10.62
CA ALA A 55 6.42 27.33 -10.31
C ALA A 55 5.35 27.60 -9.23
N ALA A 56 4.23 26.88 -9.25
CA ALA A 56 3.20 26.99 -8.23
C ALA A 56 3.69 26.50 -6.85
N LEU A 57 4.42 25.38 -6.81
CA LEU A 57 4.96 24.81 -5.56
C LEU A 57 5.99 25.74 -4.91
N GLU A 58 6.76 26.52 -5.67
CA GLU A 58 7.66 27.53 -5.11
C GLU A 58 6.91 28.62 -4.32
N GLN A 59 5.72 29.03 -4.79
CA GLN A 59 4.89 30.01 -4.06
C GLN A 59 4.26 29.43 -2.80
N LEU A 60 3.87 28.14 -2.83
CA LEU A 60 3.33 27.43 -1.65
C LEU A 60 4.41 27.25 -0.57
N ARG A 61 5.63 26.85 -0.94
CA ARG A 61 6.76 26.74 0.00
C ARG A 61 7.14 28.10 0.61
N GLY A 62 7.03 29.17 -0.17
CA GLY A 62 7.24 30.53 0.32
C GLY A 62 6.15 31.04 1.28
N GLY A 63 5.11 30.25 1.57
CA GLY A 63 4.01 30.61 2.47
C GLY A 63 3.08 31.69 1.92
N LYS A 64 3.18 32.04 0.64
CA LYS A 64 2.38 33.11 0.02
C LYS A 64 0.94 32.68 -0.25
N ALA A 65 0.72 31.38 -0.35
CA ALA A 65 -0.56 30.74 -0.60
C ALA A 65 -0.65 29.43 0.18
N LYS A 66 -1.88 28.99 0.47
CA LYS A 66 -2.16 27.71 1.14
C LYS A 66 -3.04 26.77 0.31
N LYS A 67 -3.54 27.22 -0.83
CA LYS A 67 -4.38 26.41 -1.71
C LYS A 67 -3.95 26.56 -3.17
N LEU A 68 -3.85 25.44 -3.88
CA LEU A 68 -3.66 25.36 -5.33
C LEU A 68 -4.86 24.64 -5.96
N THR A 69 -5.46 25.23 -6.98
CA THR A 69 -6.62 24.67 -7.69
C THR A 69 -6.31 24.41 -9.16
N PHE A 70 -6.90 23.34 -9.69
CA PHE A 70 -6.90 23.02 -11.10
C PHE A 70 -8.30 23.27 -11.67
N PRO A 71 -8.47 24.16 -12.66
CA PRO A 71 -9.70 24.18 -13.45
C PRO A 71 -9.95 22.80 -14.08
N PRO A 72 -11.21 22.31 -14.12
CA PRO A 72 -11.51 20.97 -14.62
C PRO A 72 -10.94 20.74 -16.03
N GLY A 73 -10.21 19.65 -16.21
CA GLY A 73 -9.69 19.28 -17.52
C GLY A 73 -8.65 18.16 -17.47
N ARG A 74 -8.06 17.87 -18.63
CA ARG A 74 -6.95 16.90 -18.75
C ARG A 74 -5.61 17.64 -18.73
N TYR A 75 -4.75 17.31 -17.78
CA TYR A 75 -3.39 17.84 -17.68
C TYR A 75 -2.37 16.73 -17.84
N ASP A 76 -1.41 16.93 -18.73
CA ASP A 76 -0.38 15.94 -19.05
C ASP A 76 0.95 16.32 -18.37
N PHE A 77 1.65 15.32 -17.82
CA PHE A 77 2.89 15.49 -17.08
C PHE A 77 4.00 14.63 -17.67
N HIS A 78 5.14 15.25 -17.94
CA HIS A 78 6.24 14.68 -18.69
C HIS A 78 7.55 14.62 -17.88
N PRO A 79 8.35 13.56 -18.04
CA PRO A 79 9.56 13.37 -17.24
C PRO A 79 10.65 14.41 -17.54
N GLU A 80 10.72 14.96 -18.74
CA GLU A 80 11.83 15.79 -19.23
C GLU A 80 12.04 17.08 -18.41
N ARG A 81 11.00 17.56 -17.73
CA ARG A 81 11.03 18.79 -16.92
C ARG A 81 10.64 18.58 -15.45
N ALA A 82 10.46 17.33 -15.06
CA ALA A 82 10.17 16.92 -13.70
C ALA A 82 11.39 17.09 -12.78
N THR A 83 11.16 17.16 -11.47
CA THR A 83 12.26 17.15 -10.49
C THR A 83 12.84 15.76 -10.40
N GLU A 84 14.17 15.62 -10.50
CA GLU A 84 14.87 14.35 -10.44
C GLU A 84 15.58 14.17 -9.09
N GLU A 85 15.29 13.09 -8.37
CA GLU A 85 15.85 12.80 -7.04
C GLU A 85 16.03 11.29 -6.84
N TYR A 86 17.08 10.88 -6.13
CA TYR A 86 17.24 9.48 -5.72
C TYR A 86 16.38 9.19 -4.48
N LEU A 87 15.45 8.25 -4.58
CA LEU A 87 14.52 7.91 -3.50
C LEU A 87 14.70 6.46 -3.04
N PHE A 88 14.68 6.28 -1.72
CA PHE A 88 14.44 5.00 -1.07
C PHE A 88 12.95 4.92 -0.69
N VAL A 89 12.23 3.99 -1.31
CA VAL A 89 10.79 3.82 -1.13
C VAL A 89 10.54 2.37 -0.71
N SER A 90 10.13 2.16 0.54
CA SER A 90 9.95 0.82 1.09
C SER A 90 8.99 0.01 0.22
N ASN A 91 9.31 -1.28 0.04
CA ASN A 91 8.53 -2.27 -0.69
C ASN A 91 8.30 -1.93 -2.18
N ASN A 92 9.04 -0.93 -2.69
CA ASN A 92 9.14 -0.52 -4.08
C ASN A 92 10.63 -0.46 -4.48
N ASP A 93 10.92 -0.25 -5.75
CA ASP A 93 12.32 -0.17 -6.18
C ASP A 93 12.90 1.22 -5.90
N GLU A 94 14.02 1.27 -5.17
CA GLU A 94 14.81 2.48 -5.00
C GLU A 94 15.40 2.96 -6.34
N GLY A 95 15.82 4.22 -6.42
CA GLY A 95 16.55 4.71 -7.57
C GLY A 95 16.32 6.18 -7.87
N LEU A 96 16.86 6.63 -8.98
CA LEU A 96 16.61 7.97 -9.51
C LEU A 96 15.19 8.06 -10.06
N LYS A 97 14.37 8.95 -9.49
CA LYS A 97 12.97 9.13 -9.83
C LYS A 97 12.73 10.54 -10.37
N ARG A 98 11.86 10.65 -11.37
CA ARG A 98 11.36 11.93 -11.90
C ARG A 98 9.98 12.19 -11.35
N ILE A 99 9.80 13.34 -10.71
CA ILE A 99 8.67 13.61 -9.82
C ILE A 99 7.92 14.84 -10.33
N ALA A 100 6.63 14.67 -10.64
CA ALA A 100 5.78 15.75 -11.12
C ALA A 100 5.36 16.70 -10.00
N PHE A 101 4.93 16.17 -8.85
CA PHE A 101 4.55 16.94 -7.66
C PHE A 101 5.48 16.64 -6.48
N PRO A 102 6.66 17.31 -6.39
CA PRO A 102 7.55 17.20 -5.23
C PRO A 102 7.04 18.05 -4.06
N LEU A 103 6.03 17.57 -3.34
CA LEU A 103 5.39 18.18 -2.18
C LEU A 103 6.24 18.06 -0.90
N LYS A 104 7.43 18.66 -0.94
CA LYS A 104 8.44 18.61 0.12
C LYS A 104 8.36 19.81 1.06
N GLY A 105 8.34 19.57 2.38
CA GLY A 105 8.40 20.62 3.40
C GLY A 105 7.18 21.54 3.44
N LEU A 106 6.01 21.05 3.03
CA LEU A 106 4.77 21.85 3.00
C LEU A 106 4.03 21.76 4.33
N GLU A 107 3.44 22.88 4.74
CA GLU A 107 2.66 22.97 5.97
C GLU A 107 1.29 23.59 5.71
N GLY A 108 0.21 22.85 6.00
CA GLY A 108 -1.17 23.36 5.90
C GLY A 108 -1.60 23.69 4.47
N VAL A 109 -1.23 22.86 3.49
CA VAL A 109 -1.48 23.11 2.05
C VAL A 109 -2.59 22.22 1.51
N GLU A 110 -3.48 22.80 0.71
CA GLU A 110 -4.52 22.10 -0.03
C GLU A 110 -4.24 22.14 -1.54
N ILE A 111 -4.34 20.99 -2.21
CA ILE A 111 -4.37 20.90 -3.68
C ILE A 111 -5.69 20.27 -4.09
N ASP A 112 -6.50 21.05 -4.78
CA ASP A 112 -7.82 20.66 -5.29
C ASP A 112 -7.76 20.53 -6.80
N GLY A 113 -7.92 19.31 -7.29
CA GLY A 113 -7.89 18.98 -8.70
C GLY A 113 -9.13 19.42 -9.48
N GLY A 114 -10.20 19.84 -8.82
CA GLY A 114 -11.41 20.33 -9.48
C GLY A 114 -12.10 19.31 -10.41
N GLY A 115 -11.92 18.01 -10.16
CA GLY A 115 -12.41 16.93 -11.02
C GLY A 115 -11.54 16.66 -12.25
N SER A 116 -10.30 17.16 -12.26
CA SER A 116 -9.37 17.01 -13.39
C SER A 116 -8.83 15.58 -13.53
N THR A 117 -8.36 15.26 -14.73
CA THR A 117 -7.60 14.03 -15.02
C THR A 117 -6.13 14.38 -15.22
N PHE A 118 -5.26 13.81 -14.41
CA PHE A 118 -3.81 13.92 -14.51
C PHE A 118 -3.25 12.70 -15.23
N VAL A 119 -2.67 12.93 -16.40
CA VAL A 119 -2.12 11.89 -17.28
C VAL A 119 -0.60 11.98 -17.28
N PHE A 120 0.05 10.93 -16.80
CA PHE A 120 1.50 10.86 -16.69
C PHE A 120 2.10 10.11 -17.88
N HIS A 121 3.26 10.59 -18.35
CA HIS A 121 4.00 10.00 -19.46
C HIS A 121 5.28 9.35 -18.96
N GLY A 122 5.58 8.16 -19.50
CA GLY A 122 6.79 7.42 -19.17
C GLY A 122 6.96 7.16 -17.68
N TYR A 123 8.22 7.09 -17.23
CA TYR A 123 8.57 6.81 -15.84
C TYR A 123 8.57 8.09 -15.00
N THR A 124 7.36 8.58 -14.70
CA THR A 124 7.12 9.79 -13.90
C THR A 124 6.35 9.44 -12.63
N VAL A 125 6.96 9.61 -11.46
CA VAL A 125 6.29 9.48 -10.16
C VAL A 125 5.33 10.67 -9.99
N PRO A 126 4.02 10.43 -9.81
CA PRO A 126 3.04 11.51 -9.69
C PRO A 126 3.29 12.40 -8.46
N PHE A 127 3.28 11.83 -7.25
CA PHE A 127 3.35 12.61 -6.01
C PHE A 127 4.42 12.09 -5.04
N LEU A 128 5.28 13.00 -4.57
CA LEU A 128 6.15 12.78 -3.42
C LEU A 128 5.77 13.78 -2.32
N LEU A 129 5.22 13.30 -1.22
CA LEU A 129 5.00 14.05 0.02
C LEU A 129 6.14 13.70 0.98
N GLU A 130 7.07 14.63 1.20
CA GLU A 130 8.22 14.39 2.07
C GLU A 130 8.38 15.49 3.10
N LYS A 131 8.52 15.13 4.38
CA LYS A 131 8.68 16.09 5.50
C LYS A 131 7.59 17.17 5.50
N SER A 132 6.37 16.78 5.14
CA SER A 132 5.22 17.67 5.02
C SER A 132 4.21 17.41 6.14
N SER A 133 3.45 18.44 6.52
CA SER A 133 2.48 18.39 7.61
C SER A 133 1.17 19.08 7.22
N GLY A 134 0.03 18.42 7.41
CA GLY A 134 -1.27 19.06 7.15
C GLY A 134 -1.51 19.32 5.66
N VAL A 135 -1.18 18.35 4.81
CA VAL A 135 -1.36 18.45 3.35
C VAL A 135 -2.61 17.68 2.92
N SER A 136 -3.48 18.33 2.15
CA SER A 136 -4.70 17.72 1.62
C SER A 136 -4.69 17.72 0.10
N LEU A 137 -4.91 16.56 -0.52
CA LEU A 137 -5.07 16.39 -1.97
C LEU A 137 -6.48 15.86 -2.25
N SER A 138 -7.18 16.47 -3.20
CA SER A 138 -8.55 16.05 -3.50
C SER A 138 -9.02 16.28 -4.93
N ASN A 139 -10.06 15.55 -5.34
CA ASN A 139 -10.84 15.78 -6.56
C ASN A 139 -10.05 15.66 -7.87
N PHE A 140 -9.36 14.53 -8.09
CA PHE A 140 -8.73 14.27 -9.39
C PHE A 140 -8.53 12.77 -9.66
N THR A 141 -8.24 12.47 -10.93
CA THR A 141 -7.87 11.14 -11.40
C THR A 141 -6.38 11.09 -11.78
N VAL A 142 -5.71 9.97 -11.54
CA VAL A 142 -4.33 9.67 -11.93
C VAL A 142 -4.35 8.49 -12.91
N ASP A 143 -3.78 8.66 -14.10
CA ASP A 143 -3.57 7.58 -15.07
C ASP A 143 -2.27 7.79 -15.85
N PHE A 144 -1.84 6.76 -16.58
CA PHE A 144 -0.68 6.78 -17.46
C PHE A 144 -1.09 6.57 -18.91
N ILE A 145 -0.43 7.29 -19.81
CA ILE A 145 -0.70 7.21 -21.26
C ILE A 145 -0.50 5.79 -21.80
N ARG A 146 0.45 5.05 -21.23
CA ARG A 146 0.70 3.63 -21.43
C ARG A 146 0.87 3.00 -20.04
N PRO A 147 0.08 1.97 -19.67
CA PRO A 147 0.23 1.33 -18.36
C PRO A 147 1.59 0.64 -18.27
N PHE A 148 2.09 0.23 -17.11
CA PHE A 148 3.37 -0.46 -16.97
C PHE A 148 3.27 -1.97 -17.14
N HIS A 149 2.09 -2.55 -16.92
CA HIS A 149 1.79 -3.94 -17.29
C HIS A 149 1.37 -4.03 -18.77
N SER A 150 1.14 -5.26 -19.25
CA SER A 150 0.50 -5.50 -20.54
C SER A 150 -0.54 -6.61 -20.46
N GLU A 151 -1.54 -6.59 -21.35
CA GLU A 151 -2.64 -7.57 -21.34
C GLU A 151 -2.82 -8.17 -22.73
N GLY A 152 -2.85 -9.51 -22.83
CA GLY A 152 -3.10 -10.23 -24.06
C GLY A 152 -4.28 -11.19 -23.92
N LYS A 153 -5.26 -11.12 -24.82
CA LYS A 153 -6.38 -12.06 -24.86
C LYS A 153 -5.88 -13.43 -25.33
N VAL A 154 -6.17 -14.48 -24.58
CA VAL A 154 -5.84 -15.86 -24.93
C VAL A 154 -6.74 -16.35 -26.07
N LEU A 155 -6.15 -16.54 -27.24
CA LEU A 155 -6.82 -17.05 -28.45
C LEU A 155 -6.85 -18.57 -28.49
N ASP A 156 -5.74 -19.19 -28.13
CA ASP A 156 -5.54 -20.64 -28.05
C ASP A 156 -4.46 -20.95 -27.00
N ILE A 157 -4.53 -22.13 -26.39
CA ILE A 157 -3.56 -22.57 -25.38
C ILE A 157 -3.34 -24.08 -25.43
N THR A 158 -2.08 -24.47 -25.39
CA THR A 158 -1.63 -25.87 -25.31
C THR A 158 -0.65 -26.02 -24.15
N PRO A 159 -0.25 -27.26 -23.78
CA PRO A 159 0.75 -27.44 -22.74
C PRO A 159 2.14 -26.85 -23.06
N GLN A 160 2.41 -26.47 -24.32
CA GLN A 160 3.71 -25.95 -24.76
C GLN A 160 3.69 -24.47 -25.21
N HIS A 161 2.53 -23.92 -25.56
CA HIS A 161 2.43 -22.56 -26.05
C HIS A 161 1.08 -21.91 -25.76
N VAL A 162 1.06 -20.58 -25.79
CA VAL A 162 -0.16 -19.76 -25.73
C VAL A 162 -0.15 -18.74 -26.87
N ASP A 163 -1.27 -18.64 -27.56
CA ASP A 163 -1.51 -17.65 -28.62
C ASP A 163 -2.31 -16.48 -28.05
N LEU A 164 -1.82 -15.27 -28.28
CA LEU A 164 -2.33 -14.05 -27.68
C LEU A 164 -2.67 -13.01 -28.75
N ALA A 165 -3.75 -12.26 -28.53
CA ALA A 165 -4.02 -11.01 -29.22
C ALA A 165 -3.83 -9.81 -28.27
N PHE A 166 -3.08 -8.80 -28.71
CA PHE A 166 -2.88 -7.55 -27.99
C PHE A 166 -3.68 -6.42 -28.64
N SER A 167 -4.21 -5.49 -27.83
CA SER A 167 -4.75 -4.22 -28.33
C SER A 167 -3.62 -3.21 -28.59
N ASP A 168 -3.93 -2.12 -29.28
CA ASP A 168 -2.97 -1.04 -29.56
C ASP A 168 -2.52 -0.28 -28.28
N GLU A 169 -3.21 -0.50 -27.16
CA GLU A 169 -2.81 0.00 -25.84
C GLU A 169 -1.54 -0.66 -25.29
N PHE A 170 -1.19 -1.85 -25.82
CA PHE A 170 -0.01 -2.62 -25.42
C PHE A 170 0.94 -2.80 -26.62
N PRO A 171 1.60 -1.71 -27.06
CA PRO A 171 2.53 -1.78 -28.18
C PRO A 171 3.69 -2.73 -27.87
N HIS A 172 3.99 -3.60 -28.82
CA HIS A 172 4.93 -4.70 -28.67
C HIS A 172 5.64 -5.05 -29.97
N GLU A 173 6.80 -5.67 -29.84
CA GLU A 173 7.60 -6.18 -30.93
C GLU A 173 8.18 -7.56 -30.59
N ILE A 174 8.59 -8.31 -31.62
CA ILE A 174 9.42 -9.51 -31.44
C ILE A 174 10.85 -9.14 -31.79
N ARG A 175 11.75 -9.13 -30.80
CA ARG A 175 13.17 -8.83 -30.96
C ARG A 175 13.99 -10.07 -30.66
N ASN A 176 14.80 -10.50 -31.62
CA ASN A 176 15.63 -11.70 -31.50
C ASN A 176 14.86 -12.94 -30.99
N GLY A 177 13.61 -13.10 -31.46
CA GLY A 177 12.73 -14.21 -31.07
C GLY A 177 12.10 -14.08 -29.67
N VAL A 178 12.10 -12.90 -29.06
CA VAL A 178 11.54 -12.64 -27.73
C VAL A 178 10.50 -11.51 -27.79
N LEU A 179 9.41 -11.63 -27.03
CA LEU A 179 8.41 -10.56 -26.90
C LEU A 179 8.96 -9.39 -26.08
N VAL A 180 8.85 -8.18 -26.62
CA VAL A 180 9.28 -6.93 -25.97
C VAL A 180 8.14 -5.91 -26.05
N PHE A 181 7.73 -5.36 -24.91
CA PHE A 181 6.76 -4.27 -24.86
C PHE A 181 7.46 -2.92 -24.87
N THR A 182 6.89 -1.95 -25.59
CA THR A 182 7.48 -0.63 -25.84
C THR A 182 6.52 0.49 -25.45
N GLY A 183 6.94 1.75 -25.64
CA GLY A 183 6.09 2.94 -25.50
C GLY A 183 5.31 3.32 -26.76
N GLY A 184 5.34 2.50 -27.83
CA GLY A 184 4.62 2.75 -29.09
C GLY A 184 5.19 3.84 -29.99
N ARG A 185 6.10 4.69 -29.48
CA ARG A 185 6.85 5.67 -30.28
C ARG A 185 8.28 5.18 -30.49
N LYS A 186 8.73 5.10 -31.74
CA LYS A 186 10.16 5.00 -32.07
C LYS A 186 10.74 6.40 -31.91
N ALA A 187 11.87 6.54 -31.21
CA ALA A 187 12.48 7.86 -31.10
C ALA A 187 12.90 8.38 -32.48
N GLU A 188 12.60 9.65 -32.74
CA GLU A 188 13.22 10.38 -33.85
C GLU A 188 14.53 10.99 -33.31
N GLY A 189 15.66 10.47 -33.79
CA GLY A 189 16.99 10.94 -33.39
C GLY A 189 18.09 9.95 -33.76
N PRO A 190 19.37 10.37 -33.83
CA PRO A 190 20.47 9.47 -34.10
C PRO A 190 20.61 8.44 -32.97
N ALA A 191 20.69 7.16 -33.33
CA ALA A 191 21.00 6.10 -32.40
C ALA A 191 22.35 6.38 -31.73
N THR A 192 22.39 6.33 -30.40
CA THR A 192 23.64 6.41 -29.63
C THR A 192 23.97 5.05 -29.02
N THR A 193 25.20 4.84 -28.58
CA THR A 193 25.63 3.60 -27.91
C THR A 193 24.96 3.35 -26.54
N VAL A 194 24.17 4.29 -26.03
CA VAL A 194 23.58 4.23 -24.67
C VAL A 194 22.08 4.53 -24.60
N SER A 195 21.46 5.08 -25.64
CA SER A 195 19.98 5.13 -25.73
C SER A 195 19.52 5.46 -27.15
N ASN A 196 18.48 4.77 -27.61
CA ASN A 196 17.72 5.16 -28.81
C ASN A 196 16.41 5.86 -28.41
N GLY A 197 16.36 6.52 -27.24
CA GLY A 197 15.16 7.23 -26.75
C GLY A 197 13.90 6.37 -26.55
N GLU A 198 13.98 5.06 -26.70
CA GLU A 198 12.84 4.16 -26.57
C GLU A 198 12.62 3.75 -25.11
N VAL A 199 11.38 3.92 -24.64
CA VAL A 199 10.95 3.45 -23.33
C VAL A 199 10.45 2.01 -23.46
N LEU A 200 11.06 1.09 -22.72
CA LEU A 200 10.68 -0.32 -22.66
C LEU A 200 9.90 -0.62 -21.38
N TYR A 201 9.04 -1.63 -21.44
CA TYR A 201 8.17 -2.04 -20.34
C TYR A 201 8.43 -3.52 -20.02
N PRO A 202 9.47 -3.83 -19.24
CA PRO A 202 9.86 -5.20 -18.94
C PRO A 202 8.83 -5.84 -18.01
N TYR A 203 8.60 -7.15 -18.22
CA TYR A 203 7.70 -7.94 -17.40
C TYR A 203 8.47 -9.03 -16.62
N GLY A 204 7.91 -9.44 -15.49
CA GLY A 204 8.53 -10.40 -14.55
C GLY A 204 7.65 -11.60 -14.18
N SER A 205 6.33 -11.51 -14.41
CA SER A 205 5.41 -12.62 -14.16
C SER A 205 4.17 -12.55 -15.06
N LEU A 206 3.47 -13.67 -15.18
CA LEU A 206 2.18 -13.77 -15.88
C LEU A 206 1.08 -14.24 -14.93
N LEU A 207 -0.14 -13.75 -15.12
CA LEU A 207 -1.32 -14.26 -14.43
C LEU A 207 -2.56 -14.09 -15.32
N ALA A 208 -3.44 -15.10 -15.33
CA ALA A 208 -4.69 -15.07 -16.07
C ALA A 208 -5.81 -14.38 -15.27
N PHE A 209 -6.62 -13.59 -15.96
CA PHE A 209 -7.82 -12.94 -15.45
C PHE A 209 -9.04 -13.40 -16.26
N ASP A 210 -10.16 -13.61 -15.58
CA ASP A 210 -11.45 -13.91 -16.23
C ASP A 210 -12.09 -12.57 -16.64
N PRO A 211 -12.24 -12.30 -17.95
CA PRO A 211 -12.74 -11.01 -18.42
C PRO A 211 -14.24 -10.81 -18.16
N ALA A 212 -15.02 -11.88 -17.98
CA ALA A 212 -16.45 -11.76 -17.70
C ALA A 212 -16.70 -11.35 -16.25
N LYS A 213 -15.93 -11.93 -15.32
CA LYS A 213 -15.97 -11.57 -13.91
C LYS A 213 -15.11 -10.36 -13.54
N ARG A 214 -14.18 -9.95 -14.43
CA ARG A 214 -13.18 -8.88 -14.22
C ARG A 214 -12.37 -9.07 -12.93
N GLU A 215 -11.82 -10.27 -12.78
CA GLU A 215 -11.06 -10.71 -11.61
C GLU A 215 -9.97 -11.69 -12.00
N THR A 216 -9.04 -11.99 -11.08
CA THR A 216 -8.10 -13.09 -11.27
C THR A 216 -8.86 -14.38 -11.60
N ALA A 217 -8.47 -15.11 -12.65
CA ALA A 217 -9.18 -16.33 -13.02
C ALA A 217 -9.16 -17.36 -11.88
N PHE A 218 -10.26 -18.08 -11.69
CA PHE A 218 -10.42 -19.06 -10.61
C PHE A 218 -9.25 -20.05 -10.57
N MET A 219 -8.62 -20.21 -9.40
CA MET A 219 -7.45 -21.07 -9.17
C MET A 219 -6.24 -20.82 -10.09
N ALA A 220 -6.20 -19.68 -10.81
CA ALA A 220 -5.05 -19.33 -11.63
C ALA A 220 -3.80 -19.10 -10.78
N LYS A 221 -2.66 -19.57 -11.29
CA LYS A 221 -1.36 -19.45 -10.62
C LYS A 221 -0.48 -18.45 -11.35
N ASP A 222 0.26 -17.67 -10.58
CA ASP A 222 1.33 -16.84 -11.12
C ASP A 222 2.36 -17.72 -11.84
N ARG A 223 2.79 -17.30 -13.03
CA ARG A 223 3.98 -17.82 -13.68
C ARG A 223 5.13 -16.85 -13.48
N TYR A 224 5.98 -17.14 -12.51
CA TYR A 224 7.27 -16.46 -12.30
C TYR A 224 8.35 -16.97 -13.26
N GLU A 225 9.56 -16.42 -13.15
CA GLU A 225 10.77 -16.87 -13.86
C GLU A 225 10.68 -16.78 -15.40
N VAL A 226 9.99 -15.76 -15.90
CA VAL A 226 9.93 -15.46 -17.35
C VAL A 226 11.22 -14.84 -17.91
N GLY A 227 12.29 -14.80 -17.10
CA GLY A 227 13.64 -14.39 -17.49
C GLY A 227 13.73 -13.00 -18.11
N ASN A 228 14.62 -12.83 -19.09
CA ASN A 228 14.75 -11.61 -19.90
C ASN A 228 13.72 -11.52 -21.05
N GLY A 229 12.63 -12.27 -20.93
CA GLY A 229 11.54 -12.33 -21.90
C GLY A 229 11.27 -13.76 -22.35
N ILE A 230 10.14 -13.94 -23.03
CA ILE A 230 9.63 -15.25 -23.42
C ILE A 230 9.85 -15.45 -24.91
N ALA A 231 10.33 -16.63 -25.29
CA ALA A 231 10.46 -17.01 -26.69
C ALA A 231 9.12 -16.87 -27.41
N ALA A 232 9.08 -16.09 -28.48
CA ALA A 232 7.85 -15.63 -29.09
C ALA A 232 7.97 -15.53 -30.62
N GLY A 233 6.85 -15.61 -31.32
CA GLY A 233 6.76 -15.42 -32.76
C GLY A 233 5.46 -14.75 -33.16
N LYS A 234 5.49 -13.94 -34.22
CA LYS A 234 4.28 -13.37 -34.81
C LYS A 234 3.49 -14.47 -35.51
N ILE A 235 2.18 -14.51 -35.28
CA ILE A 235 1.25 -15.42 -35.95
C ILE A 235 0.13 -14.68 -36.71
N GLY A 236 0.05 -13.36 -36.54
CA GLY A 236 -0.89 -12.48 -37.24
C GLY A 236 -0.71 -11.01 -36.81
N PRO A 237 -1.53 -10.08 -37.34
CA PRO A 237 -1.55 -8.69 -36.88
C PRO A 237 -1.87 -8.59 -35.39
N ASN A 238 -0.97 -7.99 -34.59
CA ASN A 238 -1.06 -7.93 -33.13
C ASN A 238 -1.28 -9.29 -32.44
N GLN A 239 -0.90 -10.39 -33.10
CA GLN A 239 -1.03 -11.74 -32.56
C GLN A 239 0.32 -12.42 -32.43
N VAL A 240 0.56 -12.96 -31.24
CA VAL A 240 1.85 -13.53 -30.84
C VAL A 240 1.64 -14.92 -30.23
N ARG A 241 2.46 -15.87 -30.67
CA ARG A 241 2.63 -17.15 -29.98
C ARG A 241 3.77 -17.06 -29.00
N LEU A 242 3.50 -17.28 -27.71
CA LEU A 242 4.51 -17.49 -26.69
C LEU A 242 4.80 -18.97 -26.52
N ARG A 243 6.08 -19.36 -26.58
CA ARG A 243 6.55 -20.71 -26.32
C ARG A 243 6.92 -20.83 -24.84
N ILE A 244 5.92 -21.12 -24.02
CA ILE A 244 6.05 -21.26 -22.59
C ILE A 244 5.15 -22.41 -22.13
N PRO A 245 5.69 -23.42 -21.41
CA PRO A 245 4.90 -24.57 -21.04
C PRO A 245 3.98 -24.28 -19.86
N ASN A 246 2.85 -25.00 -19.82
CA ASN A 246 1.96 -25.13 -18.66
C ASN A 246 1.51 -23.78 -18.04
N ILE A 247 1.12 -22.82 -18.88
CA ILE A 247 0.48 -21.59 -18.38
C ILE A 247 -0.88 -21.92 -17.75
N SER A 248 -1.12 -21.40 -16.55
CA SER A 248 -2.38 -21.52 -15.83
C SER A 248 -3.42 -20.53 -16.38
N ALA A 249 -3.95 -20.79 -17.57
CA ALA A 249 -5.00 -20.01 -18.22
C ALA A 249 -5.92 -20.91 -19.06
N LYS A 250 -7.08 -20.38 -19.48
CA LYS A 250 -7.96 -20.99 -20.49
C LYS A 250 -8.14 -20.06 -21.69
N GLN A 251 -8.59 -20.62 -22.80
CA GLN A 251 -9.02 -19.83 -23.95
C GLN A 251 -10.07 -18.80 -23.54
N GLY A 252 -9.93 -17.57 -24.02
CA GLY A 252 -10.81 -16.45 -23.67
C GLY A 252 -10.37 -15.63 -22.46
N ASP A 253 -9.47 -16.13 -21.60
CA ASP A 253 -8.89 -15.35 -20.51
C ASP A 253 -8.08 -14.16 -21.03
N VAL A 254 -7.81 -13.20 -20.14
CA VAL A 254 -6.80 -12.16 -20.34
C VAL A 254 -5.54 -12.57 -19.60
N LEU A 255 -4.45 -12.83 -20.33
CA LEU A 255 -3.15 -13.09 -19.75
C LEU A 255 -2.43 -11.76 -19.50
N VAL A 256 -2.22 -11.44 -18.22
CA VAL A 256 -1.57 -10.20 -17.78
C VAL A 256 -0.08 -10.41 -17.56
N PHE A 257 0.73 -9.55 -18.17
CA PHE A 257 2.18 -9.45 -18.01
C PHE A 257 2.50 -8.39 -16.95
N SER A 258 2.78 -8.81 -15.73
CA SER A 258 3.12 -7.90 -14.63
C SER A 258 4.49 -7.27 -14.88
N PRO A 259 4.69 -5.97 -14.60
CA PRO A 259 6.00 -5.36 -14.74
C PRO A 259 7.01 -6.05 -13.83
N ARG A 260 8.27 -6.03 -14.24
CA ARG A 260 9.37 -6.59 -13.45
C ARG A 260 9.63 -5.78 -12.18
N ASN A 261 9.39 -4.48 -12.25
CA ASN A 261 9.81 -3.50 -11.28
C ASN A 261 8.61 -2.71 -10.72
N ARG A 262 8.80 -2.13 -9.53
CA ARG A 262 7.91 -1.20 -8.84
C ARG A 262 8.53 0.19 -8.81
N ASP A 263 8.81 0.73 -9.99
CA ASP A 263 9.60 1.95 -10.14
C ASP A 263 8.81 3.25 -9.92
N VAL A 264 7.50 3.23 -10.15
CA VAL A 264 6.64 4.41 -10.29
C VAL A 264 5.39 4.27 -9.42
N PRO A 265 5.50 4.32 -8.08
CA PRO A 265 4.34 4.41 -7.20
C PRO A 265 3.53 5.68 -7.45
N GLY A 266 2.23 5.65 -7.19
CA GLY A 266 1.34 6.80 -7.40
C GLY A 266 1.59 7.93 -6.40
N PHE A 267 1.53 7.60 -5.11
CA PHE A 267 1.82 8.52 -4.01
C PHE A 267 2.91 7.92 -3.12
N VAL A 268 4.01 8.65 -2.95
CA VAL A 268 5.03 8.36 -1.93
C VAL A 268 4.85 9.35 -0.79
N ILE A 269 4.55 8.86 0.41
CA ILE A 269 4.43 9.67 1.63
C ILE A 269 5.57 9.27 2.57
N SER A 270 6.58 10.11 2.73
CA SER A 270 7.76 9.82 3.54
C SER A 270 7.93 10.86 4.65
N ASP A 271 8.14 10.39 5.88
CA ASP A 271 8.48 11.23 7.03
C ASP A 271 7.53 12.43 7.20
N SER A 272 6.24 12.21 6.93
CA SER A 272 5.22 13.25 6.87
C SER A 272 4.11 12.98 7.88
N ARG A 273 3.28 13.99 8.16
CA ARG A 273 2.14 13.82 9.06
C ARG A 273 0.88 14.57 8.64
N ASP A 274 -0.27 14.14 9.12
CA ASP A 274 -1.55 14.79 8.86
C ASP A 274 -1.81 14.96 7.35
N ILE A 275 -1.78 13.84 6.63
CA ILE A 275 -1.95 13.79 5.18
C ILE A 275 -3.35 13.30 4.85
N ARG A 276 -4.06 14.05 3.98
CA ARG A 276 -5.43 13.74 3.57
C ARG A 276 -5.50 13.50 2.07
N LEU A 277 -6.01 12.35 1.67
CA LEU A 277 -6.33 12.00 0.28
C LEU A 277 -7.84 11.81 0.19
N THR A 278 -8.54 12.67 -0.54
CA THR A 278 -10.02 12.66 -0.59
C THR A 278 -10.55 12.69 -2.01
N ASP A 279 -11.41 11.73 -2.37
CA ASP A 279 -12.08 11.67 -3.67
C ASP A 279 -11.07 11.68 -4.85
N ILE A 280 -10.11 10.76 -4.77
CA ILE A 280 -9.08 10.56 -5.79
C ILE A 280 -9.33 9.22 -6.47
N THR A 281 -9.16 9.17 -7.79
CA THR A 281 -9.16 7.91 -8.55
C THR A 281 -7.75 7.63 -9.05
N ILE A 282 -7.20 6.45 -8.77
CA ILE A 282 -5.94 5.96 -9.34
C ILE A 282 -6.30 4.85 -10.34
N HIS A 283 -6.19 5.16 -11.62
CA HIS A 283 -6.35 4.17 -12.67
C HIS A 283 -5.11 3.31 -12.84
N HIS A 284 -3.93 3.90 -12.68
CA HIS A 284 -2.70 3.19 -12.92
C HIS A 284 -1.49 3.79 -12.22
N CYS A 285 -0.53 2.94 -11.86
CA CYS A 285 0.85 3.30 -11.54
C CYS A 285 1.74 2.06 -11.63
N GLY A 286 3.04 2.26 -11.86
CA GLY A 286 4.06 1.22 -12.02
C GLY A 286 4.66 0.81 -10.68
N GLY A 287 3.82 0.38 -9.75
CA GLY A 287 4.15 0.11 -8.36
C GLY A 287 2.89 0.16 -7.51
N MET A 288 3.04 0.60 -6.26
CA MET A 288 1.92 0.76 -5.33
C MET A 288 1.15 2.06 -5.58
N GLY A 289 -0.17 2.03 -5.39
CA GLY A 289 -1.02 3.22 -5.51
C GLY A 289 -0.63 4.30 -4.50
N VAL A 290 -0.68 3.96 -3.21
CA VAL A 290 -0.22 4.82 -2.10
C VAL A 290 0.77 4.04 -1.23
N ILE A 291 2.01 4.51 -1.12
CA ILE A 291 3.01 3.96 -0.21
C ILE A 291 3.40 5.04 0.81
N ALA A 292 3.16 4.76 2.08
CA ALA A 292 3.57 5.61 3.19
C ALA A 292 4.66 4.93 4.03
N GLN A 293 5.70 5.68 4.37
CA GLN A 293 6.80 5.22 5.21
C GLN A 293 7.10 6.25 6.31
N ARG A 294 7.30 5.76 7.54
CA ARG A 294 7.72 6.57 8.71
C ARG A 294 6.85 7.83 8.91
N SER A 295 5.56 7.71 8.64
CA SER A 295 4.61 8.82 8.61
C SER A 295 3.52 8.64 9.68
N ALA A 296 2.77 9.69 9.97
CA ALA A 296 1.72 9.68 10.99
C ALA A 296 0.43 10.35 10.54
N ASP A 297 -0.72 9.94 11.06
CA ASP A 297 -2.02 10.60 10.81
C ASP A 297 -2.34 10.70 9.31
N LEU A 298 -2.69 9.55 8.74
CA LEU A 298 -2.94 9.35 7.31
C LEU A 298 -4.43 9.07 7.10
N PHE A 299 -5.11 9.97 6.40
CA PHE A 299 -6.56 9.91 6.20
C PHE A 299 -6.88 9.77 4.71
N VAL A 300 -7.35 8.59 4.32
CA VAL A 300 -7.69 8.25 2.94
C VAL A 300 -9.19 8.00 2.87
N LYS A 301 -9.90 8.87 2.16
CA LYS A 301 -11.35 8.83 2.05
C LYS A 301 -11.81 8.85 0.59
N LYS A 302 -12.71 7.94 0.21
CA LYS A 302 -13.22 7.84 -1.17
C LYS A 302 -12.09 7.71 -2.20
N LEU A 303 -10.99 7.03 -1.84
CA LEU A 303 -9.97 6.65 -2.80
C LEU A 303 -10.52 5.49 -3.65
N ARG A 304 -10.37 5.59 -4.96
CA ARG A 304 -10.75 4.54 -5.91
C ARG A 304 -9.52 4.07 -6.66
N VAL A 305 -9.05 2.86 -6.41
CA VAL A 305 -8.04 2.19 -7.23
C VAL A 305 -8.80 1.21 -8.12
N THR A 306 -8.91 1.55 -9.41
CA THR A 306 -9.78 0.82 -10.36
C THR A 306 -9.30 1.07 -11.79
N PRO A 307 -9.32 0.09 -12.70
CA PRO A 307 -8.98 0.31 -14.11
C PRO A 307 -9.84 1.43 -14.73
N PRO A 308 -9.38 2.06 -15.83
CA PRO A 308 -10.18 3.06 -16.53
C PRO A 308 -11.48 2.43 -17.09
N PRO A 309 -12.57 3.22 -17.21
CA PRO A 309 -13.85 2.72 -17.73
C PRO A 309 -13.75 2.26 -19.20
N GLY A 310 -14.72 1.44 -19.63
CA GLY A 310 -14.87 0.99 -21.02
C GLY A 310 -14.05 -0.26 -21.39
N ASP A 311 -13.78 -1.14 -20.42
CA ASP A 311 -13.08 -2.43 -20.59
C ASP A 311 -11.72 -2.37 -21.31
N ARG A 312 -11.09 -1.18 -21.31
CA ARG A 312 -9.78 -0.94 -21.93
C ARG A 312 -8.67 -1.76 -21.30
N ARG A 313 -8.72 -1.91 -19.98
CA ARG A 313 -7.76 -2.65 -19.15
C ARG A 313 -8.52 -3.45 -18.10
N ILE A 314 -7.99 -4.60 -17.71
CA ILE A 314 -8.48 -5.38 -16.58
C ILE A 314 -7.76 -5.01 -15.28
N VAL A 315 -6.51 -4.53 -15.33
CA VAL A 315 -5.70 -4.23 -14.14
C VAL A 315 -5.58 -2.73 -13.86
N SER A 316 -5.64 -2.38 -12.57
CA SER A 316 -5.40 -1.03 -12.06
C SER A 316 -3.91 -0.82 -11.74
N THR A 317 -3.47 -0.83 -10.48
CA THR A 317 -2.05 -0.66 -10.10
C THR A 317 -1.28 -1.96 -10.21
N THR A 318 0.03 -1.87 -10.50
CA THR A 318 0.85 -3.07 -10.75
C THR A 318 1.43 -3.71 -9.49
N ALA A 319 1.13 -3.15 -8.32
CA ALA A 319 1.33 -3.75 -7.00
C ALA A 319 0.13 -3.37 -6.10
N ASP A 320 0.35 -3.23 -4.80
CA ASP A 320 -0.65 -2.93 -3.78
C ASP A 320 -1.44 -1.65 -4.10
N ALA A 321 -2.69 -1.58 -3.67
CA ALA A 321 -3.47 -0.34 -3.77
C ALA A 321 -2.98 0.70 -2.76
N THR A 322 -2.74 0.28 -1.51
CA THR A 322 -2.19 1.10 -0.43
C THR A 322 -1.20 0.29 0.42
N HIS A 323 -0.23 0.93 1.06
CA HIS A 323 0.80 0.25 1.82
C HIS A 323 1.46 1.20 2.85
N PHE A 324 1.65 0.75 4.09
CA PHE A 324 2.05 1.58 5.23
C PHE A 324 3.15 0.92 6.05
N VAL A 325 4.33 1.55 6.08
CA VAL A 325 5.55 1.01 6.69
C VAL A 325 6.01 1.89 7.85
N ASN A 326 6.18 1.33 9.04
CA ASN A 326 6.62 2.06 10.24
C ASN A 326 5.78 3.32 10.51
N CYS A 327 4.48 3.28 10.20
CA CYS A 327 3.57 4.40 10.42
C CYS A 327 3.00 4.41 11.85
N LYS A 328 2.54 5.57 12.31
CA LYS A 328 1.99 5.78 13.66
C LYS A 328 0.82 6.76 13.67
N GLY A 329 0.32 7.12 14.85
CA GLY A 329 -0.86 7.99 14.95
C GLY A 329 -2.09 7.25 14.45
N ARG A 330 -2.86 7.84 13.54
CA ARG A 330 -4.01 7.16 12.91
C ARG A 330 -3.78 6.85 11.43
N ILE A 331 -4.30 5.70 10.98
CA ILE A 331 -4.47 5.37 9.57
C ILE A 331 -5.95 5.09 9.34
N GLU A 332 -6.60 5.89 8.51
CA GLU A 332 -8.00 5.74 8.17
C GLU A 332 -8.17 5.47 6.67
N LEU A 333 -8.80 4.35 6.32
CA LEU A 333 -9.26 4.01 4.98
C LEU A 333 -10.79 3.95 5.01
N VAL A 334 -11.46 4.96 4.45
CA VAL A 334 -12.92 5.14 4.59
C VAL A 334 -13.61 5.31 3.25
N ASP A 335 -14.64 4.51 3.00
CA ASP A 335 -15.46 4.54 1.79
C ASP A 335 -14.64 4.36 0.50
N CYS A 336 -13.58 3.55 0.55
CA CYS A 336 -12.66 3.33 -0.57
C CYS A 336 -13.07 2.14 -1.45
N LEU A 337 -12.67 2.18 -2.71
CA LEU A 337 -12.76 1.05 -3.65
C LEU A 337 -11.34 0.63 -4.04
N PHE A 338 -11.03 -0.64 -3.85
CA PHE A 338 -9.77 -1.25 -4.26
C PHE A 338 -10.08 -2.44 -5.14
N GLU A 339 -9.88 -2.31 -6.44
CA GLU A 339 -10.15 -3.38 -7.38
C GLU A 339 -9.12 -3.57 -8.49
N GLN A 340 -8.93 -4.85 -8.84
CA GLN A 340 -8.07 -5.35 -9.90
C GLN A 340 -6.60 -4.90 -9.88
N GLN A 341 -6.10 -4.41 -8.75
CA GLN A 341 -4.67 -4.21 -8.60
C GLN A 341 -3.94 -5.56 -8.57
N LYS A 342 -2.63 -5.56 -8.82
CA LYS A 342 -1.84 -6.79 -8.85
C LYS A 342 -1.41 -7.28 -7.48
N ASP A 343 -1.59 -6.53 -6.40
CA ASP A 343 -1.28 -7.02 -5.04
C ASP A 343 -2.36 -6.62 -4.00
N ASP A 344 -2.04 -6.73 -2.72
CA ASP A 344 -2.99 -6.52 -1.65
C ASP A 344 -3.64 -5.12 -1.69
N ALA A 345 -4.87 -4.98 -1.18
CA ALA A 345 -5.50 -3.67 -1.12
C ALA A 345 -4.82 -2.77 -0.08
N THR A 346 -4.41 -3.34 1.05
CA THR A 346 -3.56 -2.67 2.03
C THR A 346 -2.61 -3.65 2.71
N ASN A 347 -1.41 -3.18 3.03
CA ASN A 347 -0.54 -3.80 4.03
C ASN A 347 -0.11 -2.73 5.04
N ILE A 348 -0.18 -3.04 6.34
CA ILE A 348 0.22 -2.13 7.43
C ILE A 348 1.17 -2.90 8.34
N HIS A 349 2.44 -2.53 8.33
CA HIS A 349 3.48 -3.27 9.05
C HIS A 349 4.65 -2.37 9.47
N GLY A 350 5.55 -2.94 10.27
CA GLY A 350 6.84 -2.36 10.60
C GLY A 350 8.00 -3.04 9.90
N LEU A 351 9.22 -2.65 10.21
CA LEU A 351 10.44 -3.23 9.63
C LEU A 351 11.18 -4.08 10.67
N TYR A 352 11.60 -5.26 10.25
CA TYR A 352 12.69 -5.98 10.90
C TYR A 352 14.01 -5.71 10.18
N ALA A 353 15.07 -5.52 10.94
CA ALA A 353 16.45 -5.62 10.45
C ALA A 353 17.16 -6.77 11.17
N LYS A 354 17.89 -7.60 10.42
CA LYS A 354 18.55 -8.79 10.95
C LYS A 354 19.86 -8.42 11.63
N ILE A 355 20.12 -8.93 12.83
CA ILE A 355 21.43 -8.89 13.48
C ILE A 355 22.37 -9.83 12.71
N THR A 356 23.35 -9.26 12.01
CA THR A 356 24.30 -10.01 11.18
C THR A 356 25.65 -10.22 11.85
N GLN A 357 25.98 -9.42 12.87
CA GLN A 357 27.22 -9.55 13.63
C GLN A 357 27.09 -8.93 15.02
N ILE A 358 27.59 -9.59 16.06
CA ILE A 358 27.78 -9.01 17.40
C ILE A 358 29.28 -8.73 17.58
N ILE A 359 29.64 -7.46 17.80
CA ILE A 359 31.03 -6.98 17.87
C ILE A 359 31.50 -6.91 19.34
N SER A 360 30.61 -6.47 20.22
CA SER A 360 30.76 -6.46 21.67
C SER A 360 29.39 -6.60 22.32
N PRO A 361 29.28 -6.79 23.65
CA PRO A 361 27.99 -6.86 24.32
C PRO A 361 27.06 -5.67 24.03
N SER A 362 27.60 -4.49 23.71
CA SER A 362 26.83 -3.27 23.45
C SER A 362 26.82 -2.82 21.99
N ARG A 363 27.53 -3.50 21.08
CA ARG A 363 27.71 -3.07 19.69
C ARG A 363 27.54 -4.22 18.70
N PHE A 364 26.71 -4.01 17.68
CA PHE A 364 26.36 -5.02 16.69
C PHE A 364 26.02 -4.41 15.32
N GLU A 365 26.04 -5.21 14.26
CA GLU A 365 25.60 -4.85 12.92
C GLU A 365 24.19 -5.36 12.68
N ILE A 366 23.35 -4.50 12.10
CA ILE A 366 22.05 -4.88 11.55
C ILE A 366 22.02 -4.72 10.03
N THR A 367 21.28 -5.58 9.35
CA THR A 367 21.12 -5.59 7.90
C THR A 367 19.65 -5.61 7.48
N LEU A 368 19.27 -4.71 6.58
CA LEU A 368 18.02 -4.77 5.81
C LEU A 368 18.16 -5.84 4.73
N ILE A 369 17.35 -6.90 4.81
CA ILE A 369 17.56 -8.11 4.00
C ILE A 369 16.84 -8.02 2.67
N HIS A 370 15.57 -7.64 2.64
CA HIS A 370 14.82 -7.56 1.39
C HIS A 370 15.31 -6.36 0.55
N PRO A 371 15.61 -6.52 -0.76
CA PRO A 371 16.17 -5.44 -1.57
C PRO A 371 15.31 -4.16 -1.59
N GLN A 372 13.99 -4.31 -1.55
CA GLN A 372 13.04 -3.18 -1.54
C GLN A 372 12.87 -2.53 -0.16
N GLN A 373 13.58 -2.98 0.87
CA GLN A 373 13.72 -2.26 2.14
C GLN A 373 14.97 -1.40 2.18
N ALA A 374 15.89 -1.55 1.21
CA ALA A 374 17.18 -0.89 1.25
C ALA A 374 17.05 0.63 1.39
N GLY A 375 17.95 1.20 2.19
CA GLY A 375 18.09 2.61 2.48
C GLY A 375 17.02 3.21 3.38
N ILE A 376 16.07 2.40 3.88
CA ILE A 376 15.09 2.83 4.86
C ILE A 376 15.73 2.91 6.25
N ASP A 377 16.16 4.12 6.61
CA ASP A 377 16.75 4.39 7.92
C ASP A 377 15.64 4.54 8.98
N PHE A 378 15.45 3.52 9.82
CA PHE A 378 14.49 3.55 10.93
C PHE A 378 15.14 3.49 12.32
N VAL A 379 16.42 3.14 12.41
CA VAL A 379 17.17 3.09 13.67
C VAL A 379 18.07 4.32 13.80
N LYS A 380 17.91 5.06 14.90
CA LYS A 380 18.69 6.25 15.26
C LYS A 380 18.96 6.31 16.76
N ALA A 381 19.86 7.20 17.20
CA ALA A 381 20.05 7.46 18.63
C ALA A 381 18.70 7.76 19.32
N GLY A 382 18.48 7.15 20.48
CA GLY A 382 17.23 7.20 21.26
C GLY A 382 16.14 6.23 20.80
N THR A 383 16.31 5.47 19.71
CA THR A 383 15.33 4.46 19.29
C THR A 383 15.24 3.36 20.35
N ARG A 384 14.02 2.99 20.76
CA ARG A 384 13.80 1.79 21.58
C ARG A 384 13.66 0.60 20.64
N LEU A 385 14.69 -0.24 20.59
CA LEU A 385 14.65 -1.47 19.82
C LEU A 385 13.88 -2.53 20.58
N GLU A 386 13.02 -3.23 19.87
CA GLU A 386 12.53 -4.54 20.24
C GLU A 386 13.49 -5.60 19.68
N LEU A 387 13.92 -6.53 20.53
CA LEU A 387 14.80 -7.63 20.17
C LEU A 387 13.94 -8.88 19.99
N ASN A 388 14.04 -9.54 18.83
CA ASN A 388 13.14 -10.61 18.44
C ASN A 388 13.91 -11.86 18.03
N ASP A 389 13.54 -13.01 18.60
CA ASP A 389 14.06 -14.31 18.17
C ASP A 389 13.62 -14.58 16.71
N GLY A 390 14.60 -14.84 15.84
CA GLY A 390 14.38 -14.92 14.39
C GLY A 390 13.39 -16.01 13.95
N PRO A 391 13.53 -17.27 14.44
CA PRO A 391 12.62 -18.35 14.05
C PRO A 391 11.22 -18.30 14.68
N SER A 392 11.09 -17.77 15.91
CA SER A 392 9.82 -17.80 16.66
C SER A 392 9.03 -16.50 16.66
N LEU A 393 9.66 -15.39 16.25
CA LEU A 393 9.14 -14.01 16.33
C LEU A 393 8.78 -13.56 17.76
N ARG A 394 9.31 -14.23 18.78
CA ARG A 394 9.09 -13.83 20.17
C ARG A 394 9.91 -12.59 20.50
N GLU A 395 9.32 -11.70 21.28
CA GLU A 395 10.01 -10.58 21.91
C GLU A 395 10.91 -11.11 23.04
N GLU A 396 12.22 -10.89 22.92
CA GLU A 396 13.24 -11.30 23.89
C GLU A 396 13.72 -10.13 24.77
N GLY A 397 13.21 -8.92 24.52
CA GLY A 397 13.44 -7.74 25.35
C GLY A 397 13.57 -6.46 24.53
N PHE A 398 14.07 -5.42 25.21
CA PHE A 398 14.26 -4.09 24.63
C PHE A 398 15.67 -3.57 24.87
N ALA A 399 16.16 -2.73 23.95
CA ALA A 399 17.38 -1.96 24.12
C ALA A 399 17.18 -0.52 23.66
N VAL A 400 17.93 0.42 24.23
CA VAL A 400 17.93 1.82 23.79
C VAL A 400 19.18 2.09 22.97
N VAL A 401 19.02 2.63 21.77
CA VAL A 401 20.15 2.95 20.89
C VAL A 401 20.87 4.19 21.40
N LYS A 402 22.16 4.06 21.69
CA LYS A 402 23.05 5.17 22.04
C LYS A 402 23.55 5.90 20.80
N SER A 403 24.00 5.17 19.79
CA SER A 403 24.48 5.74 18.52
C SER A 403 24.38 4.75 17.36
N VAL A 404 24.37 5.28 16.14
CA VAL A 404 24.40 4.49 14.91
C VAL A 404 25.49 4.99 13.97
N GLU A 405 26.08 4.07 13.21
CA GLU A 405 26.99 4.35 12.11
C GLU A 405 26.47 3.63 10.86
N ARG A 406 25.92 4.40 9.92
CA ARG A 406 25.39 3.86 8.66
C ARG A 406 26.56 3.53 7.72
N ILE A 407 26.75 2.25 7.42
CA ILE A 407 27.81 1.78 6.53
C ILE A 407 27.38 1.97 5.07
N ASN A 408 26.18 1.50 4.72
CA ASN A 408 25.61 1.62 3.38
C ASN A 408 24.08 1.47 3.45
N LYS A 409 23.40 1.37 2.30
CA LYS A 409 21.94 1.25 2.23
C LYS A 409 21.36 0.00 2.90
N GLN A 410 22.16 -1.02 3.19
CA GLN A 410 21.69 -2.24 3.84
C GLN A 410 22.17 -2.34 5.29
N ARG A 411 23.38 -1.87 5.59
CA ARG A 411 24.08 -2.18 6.84
C ARG A 411 24.27 -0.96 7.73
N THR A 412 23.97 -1.13 9.02
CA THR A 412 24.14 -0.12 10.05
C THR A 412 24.77 -0.75 11.29
N LEU A 413 25.81 -0.14 11.85
CA LEU A 413 26.32 -0.48 13.17
C LEU A 413 25.49 0.24 14.22
N VAL A 414 25.08 -0.48 15.24
CA VAL A 414 24.29 0.01 16.36
C VAL A 414 25.11 -0.16 17.64
N GLU A 415 25.22 0.91 18.42
CA GLU A 415 25.65 0.85 19.82
C GLU A 415 24.45 1.16 20.70
N ILE A 416 24.20 0.30 21.70
CA ILE A 416 23.10 0.46 22.66
C ILE A 416 23.61 0.90 24.02
N GLU A 417 22.68 1.37 24.85
CA GLU A 417 22.89 1.53 26.28
C GLU A 417 22.90 0.16 26.95
N GLY A 418 23.90 -0.11 27.78
CA GLY A 418 24.06 -1.42 28.43
C GLY A 418 24.57 -2.51 27.49
N SER A 419 24.07 -3.73 27.65
CA SER A 419 24.47 -4.91 26.89
C SER A 419 23.23 -5.64 26.35
N LEU A 420 23.38 -6.31 25.21
CA LEU A 420 22.39 -7.24 24.69
C LEU A 420 22.16 -8.37 25.71
N PRO A 421 20.90 -8.82 25.90
CA PRO A 421 20.61 -10.04 26.65
C PRO A 421 21.33 -11.24 26.02
N GLU A 422 21.82 -12.18 26.84
CA GLU A 422 22.57 -13.37 26.37
C GLU A 422 21.78 -14.26 25.41
N ILE A 423 20.44 -14.20 25.46
CA ILE A 423 19.55 -14.96 24.58
C ILE A 423 19.54 -14.42 23.13
N VAL A 424 19.97 -13.17 22.92
CA VAL A 424 20.00 -12.54 21.59
C VAL A 424 21.26 -12.95 20.85
N THR A 425 21.09 -13.48 19.64
CA THR A 425 22.15 -14.08 18.83
C THR A 425 22.16 -13.54 17.40
N VAL A 426 23.23 -13.84 16.65
CA VAL A 426 23.28 -13.55 15.21
C VAL A 426 22.23 -14.40 14.50
N GLY A 427 21.37 -13.75 13.72
CA GLY A 427 20.20 -14.40 13.15
C GLY A 427 18.89 -13.75 13.56
N ASP A 428 18.85 -13.22 14.79
CA ASP A 428 17.72 -12.51 15.37
C ASP A 428 17.48 -11.18 14.68
N SER A 429 16.35 -10.55 14.98
CA SER A 429 15.95 -9.30 14.35
C SER A 429 15.63 -8.21 15.36
N VAL A 430 15.82 -6.97 14.93
CA VAL A 430 15.41 -5.78 15.67
C VAL A 430 14.34 -5.02 14.91
N ALA A 431 13.41 -4.42 15.64
CA ALA A 431 12.44 -3.46 15.13
C ALA A 431 12.46 -2.19 16.00
N ASP A 432 12.02 -1.05 15.46
CA ASP A 432 11.71 0.11 16.29
C ASP A 432 10.39 -0.16 17.00
N ALA A 433 10.43 -0.31 18.32
CA ALA A 433 9.28 -0.67 19.14
C ALA A 433 8.16 0.39 19.13
N ASP A 434 8.49 1.62 18.71
CA ASP A 434 7.58 2.77 18.67
C ASP A 434 7.13 3.15 17.25
N ALA A 435 7.70 2.52 16.22
CA ALA A 435 7.26 2.64 14.82
C ALA A 435 6.40 1.41 14.46
N ASN A 436 5.28 1.60 13.76
CA ASN A 436 4.21 0.59 13.56
C ASN A 436 3.21 0.45 14.75
N THR A 437 2.83 1.58 15.31
CA THR A 437 1.89 1.70 16.45
C THR A 437 0.59 2.41 16.05
N ALA A 438 0.30 2.50 14.75
CA ALA A 438 -0.87 3.20 14.26
C ALA A 438 -2.18 2.58 14.76
N GLU A 439 -3.10 3.42 15.23
CA GLU A 439 -4.51 3.05 15.31
C GLU A 439 -5.08 3.00 13.89
N VAL A 440 -5.73 1.89 13.53
CA VAL A 440 -6.22 1.66 12.18
C VAL A 440 -7.74 1.58 12.15
N LEU A 441 -8.37 2.36 11.27
CA LEU A 441 -9.77 2.21 10.90
C LEU A 441 -9.88 1.91 9.40
N ILE A 442 -10.46 0.76 9.06
CA ILE A 442 -10.83 0.42 7.68
C ILE A 442 -12.35 0.23 7.65
N ARG A 443 -13.07 1.15 7.00
CA ARG A 443 -14.52 1.17 7.03
C ARG A 443 -15.19 1.46 5.70
N GLY A 444 -16.24 0.68 5.41
CA GLY A 444 -17.11 0.93 4.26
C GLY A 444 -16.40 0.73 2.92
N CYS A 445 -15.28 0.00 2.91
CA CYS A 445 -14.48 -0.22 1.72
C CYS A 445 -14.96 -1.45 0.94
N VAL A 446 -14.73 -1.44 -0.37
CA VAL A 446 -14.94 -2.58 -1.26
C VAL A 446 -13.59 -3.04 -1.81
N LEU A 447 -13.27 -4.31 -1.59
CA LEU A 447 -12.01 -4.94 -1.98
C LEU A 447 -12.30 -6.14 -2.87
N ARG A 448 -12.01 -6.05 -4.17
CA ARG A 448 -12.40 -7.13 -5.10
C ARG A 448 -11.54 -7.29 -6.33
N GLY A 449 -11.51 -8.50 -6.87
CA GLY A 449 -10.97 -8.79 -8.20
C GLY A 449 -9.46 -8.55 -8.38
N ASN A 450 -8.76 -8.12 -7.33
CA ASN A 450 -7.31 -7.97 -7.32
C ASN A 450 -6.61 -9.34 -7.33
N ARG A 451 -5.32 -9.35 -7.66
CA ARG A 451 -4.35 -10.29 -7.05
C ARG A 451 -3.85 -9.57 -5.80
N ALA A 452 -3.52 -10.13 -4.64
CA ALA A 452 -3.63 -11.50 -4.18
C ALA A 452 -4.56 -11.57 -2.96
N ARG A 453 -4.14 -11.07 -1.79
CA ARG A 453 -4.95 -11.02 -0.57
C ARG A 453 -5.79 -9.73 -0.54
N GLY A 454 -6.72 -9.64 0.41
CA GLY A 454 -7.47 -8.42 0.68
C GLY A 454 -6.63 -7.41 1.45
N ILE A 455 -6.45 -7.65 2.75
CA ILE A 455 -5.66 -6.80 3.64
C ILE A 455 -4.68 -7.60 4.48
N LEU A 456 -3.48 -7.05 4.66
CA LEU A 456 -2.48 -7.54 5.61
C LEU A 456 -2.46 -6.64 6.85
N LEU A 457 -2.75 -7.24 8.00
CA LEU A 457 -2.84 -6.52 9.27
C LEU A 457 -1.65 -6.85 10.16
N GLY A 458 -0.73 -5.90 10.29
CA GLY A 458 0.47 -6.02 11.11
C GLY A 458 0.68 -4.87 12.09
N SER A 459 -0.23 -3.91 12.20
CA SER A 459 -0.04 -2.85 13.20
C SER A 459 -0.12 -3.37 14.63
N ARG A 460 0.70 -2.80 15.52
CA ARG A 460 0.64 -3.06 16.96
C ARG A 460 -0.34 -2.15 17.69
N GLY A 461 -0.82 -1.09 17.04
CA GLY A 461 -1.92 -0.29 17.55
C GLY A 461 -3.27 -1.01 17.44
N PRO A 462 -4.33 -0.48 18.06
CA PRO A 462 -5.67 -1.03 17.94
C PRO A 462 -6.20 -0.88 16.51
N MET A 463 -6.93 -1.89 16.03
CA MET A 463 -7.45 -1.92 14.67
C MET A 463 -8.94 -2.26 14.62
N VAL A 464 -9.70 -1.50 13.83
CA VAL A 464 -11.12 -1.72 13.57
C VAL A 464 -11.36 -1.87 12.07
N ILE A 465 -11.84 -3.05 11.69
CA ILE A 465 -12.19 -3.41 10.32
C ILE A 465 -13.71 -3.60 10.28
N GLU A 466 -14.45 -2.61 9.78
CA GLU A 466 -15.92 -2.61 9.89
C GLU A 466 -16.69 -2.27 8.62
N GLY A 467 -17.77 -3.02 8.35
CA GLY A 467 -18.68 -2.70 7.24
C GLY A 467 -18.06 -2.78 5.85
N ASN A 468 -16.96 -3.53 5.68
CA ASN A 468 -16.29 -3.70 4.39
C ASN A 468 -16.85 -4.90 3.61
N THR A 469 -16.67 -4.90 2.30
CA THR A 469 -16.96 -6.04 1.41
C THR A 469 -15.68 -6.56 0.78
N PHE A 470 -15.41 -7.85 0.93
CA PHE A 470 -14.26 -8.54 0.37
C PHE A 470 -14.71 -9.55 -0.68
N HIS A 471 -14.01 -9.62 -1.80
CA HIS A 471 -14.18 -10.63 -2.84
C HIS A 471 -12.82 -10.90 -3.52
N THR A 472 -12.00 -11.72 -2.86
CA THR A 472 -10.56 -11.81 -3.14
C THR A 472 -10.14 -13.23 -3.49
N PRO A 473 -9.18 -13.43 -4.41
CA PRO A 473 -8.69 -14.77 -4.72
C PRO A 473 -7.83 -15.35 -3.60
N GLY A 474 -7.14 -14.54 -2.82
CA GLY A 474 -6.47 -14.96 -1.59
C GLY A 474 -7.32 -14.77 -0.35
N ALA A 475 -6.67 -14.95 0.80
CA ALA A 475 -7.26 -14.59 2.09
C ALA A 475 -7.74 -13.13 2.08
N ALA A 476 -8.95 -12.90 2.55
CA ALA A 476 -9.52 -11.57 2.66
C ALA A 476 -8.77 -10.75 3.71
N ILE A 477 -8.40 -11.39 4.82
CA ILE A 477 -7.58 -10.81 5.88
C ILE A 477 -6.45 -11.78 6.20
N LEU A 478 -5.22 -11.28 6.19
CA LEU A 478 -4.03 -12.04 6.53
C LEU A 478 -3.27 -11.34 7.66
N PHE A 479 -2.98 -12.07 8.73
CA PHE A 479 -2.01 -11.68 9.75
C PHE A 479 -0.66 -12.28 9.36
N GLU A 480 0.20 -11.48 8.70
CA GLU A 480 1.54 -11.89 8.27
C GLU A 480 2.63 -11.24 9.14
N GLY A 481 3.86 -11.21 8.65
CA GLY A 481 5.06 -10.74 9.33
C GLY A 481 6.05 -11.88 9.55
N ASP A 482 7.31 -11.63 9.22
CA ASP A 482 8.39 -12.61 9.34
C ASP A 482 9.75 -11.92 9.46
N SER A 483 10.74 -12.64 9.97
CA SER A 483 12.15 -12.27 9.98
C SER A 483 13.01 -13.27 9.19
N ARG A 484 12.50 -13.73 8.04
CA ARG A 484 13.18 -14.72 7.19
C ARG A 484 13.29 -14.31 5.72
N PHE A 485 12.28 -13.65 5.16
CA PHE A 485 12.21 -13.27 3.76
C PHE A 485 11.73 -11.82 3.59
N TRP A 486 10.51 -11.50 4.04
CA TRP A 486 9.97 -10.15 3.88
C TRP A 486 10.53 -9.18 4.92
N PHE A 487 10.91 -9.67 6.11
CA PHE A 487 11.42 -8.84 7.20
C PHE A 487 10.43 -7.72 7.58
N GLU A 488 9.14 -8.07 7.65
CA GLU A 488 8.06 -7.19 8.05
C GLU A 488 7.66 -7.49 9.50
N GLN A 489 7.80 -6.49 10.36
CA GLN A 489 7.36 -6.57 11.75
C GLN A 489 5.84 -6.43 11.82
N ALA A 490 5.21 -7.33 12.57
CA ALA A 490 3.77 -7.39 12.75
C ALA A 490 3.44 -7.85 14.18
N GLY A 491 2.49 -8.77 14.32
CA GLY A 491 2.07 -9.29 15.62
C GLY A 491 1.07 -8.35 16.26
N VAL A 492 -0.19 -8.52 15.89
CA VAL A 492 -1.27 -7.63 16.31
C VAL A 492 -1.52 -7.72 17.81
N ARG A 493 -2.06 -6.64 18.39
CA ARG A 493 -2.31 -6.54 19.85
C ARG A 493 -3.77 -6.36 20.21
N ASP A 494 -4.56 -5.76 19.32
CA ASP A 494 -5.99 -5.57 19.51
C ASP A 494 -6.69 -5.35 18.16
N VAL A 495 -7.55 -6.29 17.75
CA VAL A 495 -8.20 -6.24 16.42
C VAL A 495 -9.68 -6.57 16.56
N VAL A 496 -10.53 -5.72 15.98
CA VAL A 496 -11.98 -5.95 15.84
C VAL A 496 -12.33 -6.02 14.35
N ILE A 497 -12.85 -7.16 13.93
CA ILE A 497 -13.35 -7.41 12.57
C ILE A 497 -14.86 -7.62 12.68
N ARG A 498 -15.65 -6.60 12.33
CA ARG A 498 -17.10 -6.65 12.55
C ARG A 498 -17.98 -6.16 11.42
N GLY A 499 -19.14 -6.79 11.25
CA GLY A 499 -20.14 -6.34 10.27
C GLY A 499 -19.65 -6.32 8.82
N ASN A 500 -18.59 -7.05 8.49
CA ASN A 500 -18.07 -7.17 7.13
C ASN A 500 -18.81 -8.26 6.35
N THR A 501 -18.75 -8.18 5.03
CA THR A 501 -19.18 -9.23 4.11
C THR A 501 -17.96 -9.84 3.42
N PHE A 502 -17.72 -11.12 3.65
CA PHE A 502 -16.72 -11.92 2.95
C PHE A 502 -17.43 -12.68 1.84
N ASP A 503 -17.42 -12.12 0.64
CA ASP A 503 -18.17 -12.63 -0.50
C ASP A 503 -17.31 -13.56 -1.35
N ASN A 504 -17.45 -14.88 -1.16
CA ASN A 504 -16.75 -15.90 -1.94
C ASN A 504 -15.21 -15.73 -1.98
N CYS A 505 -14.61 -15.26 -0.89
CA CYS A 505 -13.17 -15.06 -0.76
C CYS A 505 -12.38 -16.37 -0.82
N ASN A 506 -11.07 -16.22 -1.02
CA ASN A 506 -10.11 -17.31 -1.15
C ASN A 506 -10.44 -18.29 -2.30
N TYR A 507 -10.86 -17.74 -3.44
CA TYR A 507 -11.20 -18.53 -4.64
C TYR A 507 -10.00 -18.83 -5.56
N GLY A 508 -8.83 -18.30 -5.25
CA GLY A 508 -7.56 -18.54 -5.91
C GLY A 508 -6.60 -19.32 -5.00
N VAL A 509 -5.31 -18.99 -5.08
CA VAL A 509 -4.22 -19.80 -4.47
C VAL A 509 -3.43 -19.09 -3.38
N TRP A 510 -3.77 -17.84 -3.04
CA TRP A 510 -3.02 -17.00 -2.09
C TRP A 510 -3.61 -17.03 -0.68
N GLY A 511 -3.96 -18.22 -0.20
CA GLY A 511 -4.44 -18.42 1.17
C GLY A 511 -4.95 -19.83 1.44
N THR A 512 -4.99 -20.20 2.71
CA THR A 512 -5.56 -21.44 3.25
C THR A 512 -6.90 -21.22 3.94
N GLY A 513 -7.32 -19.97 4.16
CA GLY A 513 -8.62 -19.63 4.72
C GLY A 513 -9.07 -18.23 4.35
N CYS A 514 -10.35 -17.90 4.62
CA CYS A 514 -10.88 -16.56 4.38
C CYS A 514 -10.18 -15.50 5.24
N ILE A 515 -9.98 -15.81 6.53
CA ILE A 515 -9.14 -15.05 7.46
C ILE A 515 -8.04 -16.00 7.94
N GLN A 516 -6.79 -15.60 7.83
CA GLN A 516 -5.68 -16.50 8.14
C GLN A 516 -4.50 -15.85 8.87
N VAL A 517 -3.72 -16.67 9.58
CA VAL A 517 -2.37 -16.34 10.02
C VAL A 517 -1.37 -16.92 9.03
N GLY A 518 -0.45 -16.09 8.56
CA GLY A 518 0.67 -16.46 7.69
C GLY A 518 2.04 -16.05 8.24
N SER A 519 2.11 -15.64 9.51
CA SER A 519 3.36 -15.20 10.15
C SER A 519 4.48 -16.24 10.04
N GLY A 520 5.71 -15.81 9.73
CA GLY A 520 6.85 -16.68 9.43
C GLY A 520 7.48 -17.41 10.63
N ILE A 521 6.66 -17.96 11.51
CA ILE A 521 7.04 -18.73 12.71
C ILE A 521 7.34 -20.16 12.29
N ALA A 522 8.55 -20.65 12.60
CA ALA A 522 8.92 -22.04 12.32
C ALA A 522 8.03 -23.01 13.12
N GLU A 523 7.72 -24.17 12.54
CA GLU A 523 6.68 -25.08 13.01
C GLU A 523 6.90 -25.52 14.47
N GLU A 524 8.14 -25.81 14.84
CA GLU A 524 8.56 -26.21 16.18
C GLU A 524 8.33 -25.13 17.25
N PHE A 525 8.26 -23.85 16.87
CA PHE A 525 8.02 -22.73 17.80
C PHE A 525 6.56 -22.29 17.87
N ARG A 526 5.68 -22.81 17.00
CA ARG A 526 4.27 -22.37 16.98
C ARG A 526 3.57 -22.58 18.32
N LYS A 527 3.88 -23.67 19.01
CA LYS A 527 3.31 -24.01 20.33
C LYS A 527 3.61 -22.97 21.41
N THR A 528 4.75 -22.30 21.33
CA THR A 528 5.22 -21.35 22.37
C THR A 528 5.10 -19.89 21.92
N SER A 529 5.06 -19.61 20.62
CA SER A 529 4.86 -18.25 20.11
C SER A 529 3.39 -17.81 20.20
N ARG A 530 3.17 -16.56 20.64
CA ARG A 530 1.85 -15.87 20.67
C ARG A 530 1.99 -14.52 20.02
N TYR A 531 2.37 -14.55 18.75
CA TYR A 531 2.73 -13.36 17.98
C TYR A 531 1.54 -12.44 17.76
N ASN A 532 0.36 -13.00 17.51
CA ASN A 532 -0.89 -12.26 17.33
C ASN A 532 -1.79 -12.38 18.57
N ARG A 533 -2.38 -11.28 19.03
CA ARG A 533 -3.18 -11.26 20.27
C ARG A 533 -4.48 -10.45 20.15
N ASN A 534 -5.48 -10.84 20.94
CA ASN A 534 -6.77 -10.15 21.12
C ASN A 534 -7.49 -9.85 19.80
N ILE A 535 -7.82 -10.90 19.06
CA ILE A 535 -8.56 -10.82 17.80
C ILE A 535 -10.04 -11.14 18.05
N ARG A 536 -10.92 -10.21 17.66
CA ARG A 536 -12.37 -10.34 17.79
C ARG A 536 -13.03 -10.28 16.42
N ILE A 537 -13.74 -11.35 16.05
CA ILE A 537 -14.40 -11.52 14.75
C ILE A 537 -15.90 -11.67 15.00
N GLU A 538 -16.65 -10.59 14.77
CA GLU A 538 -18.00 -10.45 15.31
C GLU A 538 -19.03 -10.05 14.24
N ASN A 539 -20.18 -10.72 14.19
CA ASN A 539 -21.33 -10.26 13.40
C ASN A 539 -21.05 -10.06 11.90
N ASN A 540 -20.11 -10.82 11.33
CA ASN A 540 -19.80 -10.78 9.89
C ASN A 540 -20.69 -11.76 9.10
N LEU A 541 -20.82 -11.52 7.80
CA LEU A 541 -21.43 -12.44 6.84
C LEU A 541 -20.35 -13.11 6.00
N PHE A 542 -20.27 -14.44 6.04
CA PHE A 542 -19.43 -15.24 5.16
C PHE A 542 -20.30 -15.88 4.07
N ARG A 543 -20.06 -15.54 2.82
CA ARG A 543 -20.60 -16.28 1.67
C ARG A 543 -19.53 -17.23 1.16
N ALA A 544 -19.75 -18.53 1.32
CA ALA A 544 -18.74 -19.55 1.01
C ALA A 544 -19.24 -20.50 -0.07
N PHE A 545 -18.45 -20.66 -1.13
CA PHE A 545 -18.74 -21.57 -2.24
C PHE A 545 -18.08 -22.95 -2.07
N SER A 546 -17.07 -23.06 -1.22
CA SER A 546 -16.23 -24.26 -1.07
C SER A 546 -16.06 -24.63 0.41
N PRO A 547 -15.60 -25.86 0.70
CA PRO A 547 -15.29 -26.30 2.07
C PRO A 547 -13.94 -25.76 2.57
N LEU A 548 -13.48 -24.60 2.10
CA LEU A 548 -12.29 -23.95 2.64
C LEU A 548 -12.59 -23.42 4.06
N PRO A 549 -11.58 -23.36 4.95
CA PRO A 549 -11.72 -22.77 6.27
C PRO A 549 -12.16 -21.30 6.20
N LEU A 550 -13.09 -20.91 7.06
CA LEU A 550 -13.36 -19.51 7.34
C LEU A 550 -12.18 -18.90 8.10
N LEU A 551 -11.64 -19.64 9.08
CA LEU A 551 -10.44 -19.27 9.84
C LEU A 551 -9.35 -20.33 9.70
N SER A 552 -8.13 -19.90 9.39
CA SER A 552 -6.91 -20.73 9.42
C SER A 552 -5.85 -20.04 10.29
N MET A 553 -5.74 -20.42 11.57
CA MET A 553 -5.05 -19.65 12.61
C MET A 553 -4.05 -20.51 13.38
N TYR A 554 -2.90 -19.93 13.75
CA TYR A 554 -1.95 -20.51 14.70
C TYR A 554 -1.23 -19.41 15.49
N SER A 555 -0.67 -19.77 16.65
CA SER A 555 0.13 -18.87 17.49
C SER A 555 -0.62 -17.58 17.87
N VAL A 556 -1.92 -17.73 18.18
CA VAL A 556 -2.80 -16.63 18.63
C VAL A 556 -3.10 -16.76 20.12
N ASP A 557 -3.08 -15.65 20.85
CA ASP A 557 -3.61 -15.58 22.21
C ASP A 557 -4.83 -14.65 22.26
N GLY A 558 -6.00 -15.19 22.64
CA GLY A 558 -7.23 -14.42 22.73
C GLY A 558 -7.89 -14.23 21.37
N LEU A 559 -8.52 -15.29 20.85
CA LEU A 559 -9.31 -15.26 19.62
C LEU A 559 -10.78 -15.47 19.95
N THR A 560 -11.66 -14.58 19.47
CA THR A 560 -13.11 -14.76 19.56
C THR A 560 -13.77 -14.72 18.19
N PHE A 561 -14.70 -15.63 17.94
CA PHE A 561 -15.54 -15.67 16.74
C PHE A 561 -16.99 -15.85 17.17
N THR A 562 -17.78 -14.78 17.13
CA THR A 562 -19.14 -14.75 17.72
C THR A 562 -20.15 -14.03 16.84
N GLY A 563 -21.40 -14.49 16.86
CA GLY A 563 -22.52 -13.84 16.12
C GLY A 563 -22.39 -13.81 14.59
N ASN A 564 -21.42 -14.53 14.01
CA ASN A 564 -21.20 -14.56 12.57
C ASN A 564 -22.26 -15.41 11.85
N ARG A 565 -22.52 -15.07 10.60
CA ARG A 565 -23.49 -15.76 9.73
C ARG A 565 -22.79 -16.36 8.52
N LEU A 566 -23.30 -17.50 8.07
CA LEU A 566 -22.80 -18.22 6.91
C LEU A 566 -23.92 -18.39 5.88
N GLU A 567 -23.62 -18.07 4.63
CA GLU A 567 -24.45 -18.35 3.47
C GLU A 567 -23.64 -19.21 2.49
N LYS A 568 -24.13 -20.42 2.16
CA LYS A 568 -23.48 -21.25 1.14
C LYS A 568 -23.83 -20.72 -0.26
N THR A 569 -22.89 -20.76 -1.19
CA THR A 569 -23.10 -20.30 -2.57
C THR A 569 -22.61 -21.35 -3.59
N LYS A 570 -22.79 -21.06 -4.87
CA LYS A 570 -22.25 -21.84 -6.00
C LYS A 570 -21.45 -20.95 -6.98
N ALA A 571 -20.82 -19.89 -6.46
CA ALA A 571 -20.16 -18.86 -7.28
C ALA A 571 -18.95 -19.37 -8.08
N TYR A 572 -18.30 -20.43 -7.58
CA TYR A 572 -17.20 -21.14 -8.23
C TYR A 572 -17.36 -22.65 -8.03
N PRO A 573 -16.65 -23.48 -8.81
CA PRO A 573 -16.59 -24.92 -8.56
C PRO A 573 -16.10 -25.22 -7.14
N ALA A 574 -16.86 -26.01 -6.40
CA ALA A 574 -16.42 -26.55 -5.12
C ALA A 574 -15.58 -27.81 -5.36
N PRO A 575 -14.40 -27.96 -4.72
CA PRO A 575 -13.74 -29.27 -4.72
C PRO A 575 -14.65 -30.31 -4.05
N ASP A 576 -14.67 -31.54 -4.57
CA ASP A 576 -15.29 -32.68 -3.90
C ASP A 576 -14.56 -32.88 -2.56
N ALA A 577 -15.17 -32.45 -1.46
CA ALA A 577 -14.62 -32.68 -0.14
C ALA A 577 -15.73 -33.17 0.79
N GLY A 578 -15.36 -34.12 1.65
CA GLY A 578 -16.23 -34.70 2.67
C GLY A 578 -16.64 -33.68 3.74
N ASP A 579 -16.42 -34.01 5.01
CA ASP A 579 -16.87 -33.15 6.12
C ASP A 579 -16.14 -31.79 6.11
N TRP A 580 -16.90 -30.70 5.97
CA TRP A 580 -16.36 -29.33 5.97
C TRP A 580 -15.91 -28.91 7.37
N LYS A 581 -14.65 -28.46 7.47
CA LYS A 581 -14.07 -27.88 8.68
C LYS A 581 -13.97 -26.36 8.53
N PRO A 582 -14.93 -25.58 9.07
CA PRO A 582 -14.92 -24.13 8.93
C PRO A 582 -13.76 -23.46 9.70
N PHE A 583 -13.13 -24.18 10.63
CA PHE A 583 -12.06 -23.66 11.49
C PHE A 583 -10.87 -24.63 11.51
N GLU A 584 -9.70 -24.11 11.17
CA GLU A 584 -8.41 -24.75 11.40
C GLU A 584 -7.63 -23.86 12.37
N ILE A 585 -7.61 -24.23 13.65
CA ILE A 585 -6.97 -23.45 14.71
C ILE A 585 -6.03 -24.37 15.49
N THR A 586 -4.73 -24.06 15.47
CA THR A 586 -3.70 -24.83 16.17
C THR A 586 -2.86 -23.93 17.07
N ASP A 587 -2.12 -24.51 18.01
CA ASP A 587 -1.04 -23.83 18.74
C ASP A 587 -1.42 -22.44 19.30
N SER A 588 -2.64 -22.32 19.84
CA SER A 588 -3.24 -21.05 20.24
C SER A 588 -3.92 -21.19 21.60
N ASP A 589 -3.95 -20.10 22.37
CA ASP A 589 -4.57 -20.04 23.70
C ASP A 589 -5.77 -19.09 23.73
N ASN A 590 -6.65 -19.29 24.71
CA ASN A 590 -7.80 -18.42 24.96
C ASN A 590 -8.72 -18.23 23.73
N VAL A 591 -8.95 -19.33 22.99
CA VAL A 591 -9.77 -19.37 21.79
C VAL A 591 -11.23 -19.67 22.15
N LYS A 592 -12.16 -18.83 21.69
CA LYS A 592 -13.61 -19.01 21.82
C LYS A 592 -14.28 -18.87 20.45
N VAL A 593 -14.74 -19.98 19.88
CA VAL A 593 -15.38 -20.01 18.55
C VAL A 593 -16.80 -20.55 18.64
N GLU A 594 -17.75 -19.78 18.11
CA GLU A 594 -19.14 -20.20 17.91
C GLU A 594 -19.34 -20.65 16.47
N ALA A 595 -20.14 -21.70 16.25
CA ALA A 595 -20.53 -22.06 14.89
C ALA A 595 -21.35 -20.91 14.28
N PRO A 596 -21.08 -20.50 13.02
CA PRO A 596 -21.84 -19.42 12.41
C PRO A 596 -23.29 -19.84 12.17
N GLN A 597 -24.23 -18.90 12.33
CA GLN A 597 -25.63 -19.14 11.98
C GLN A 597 -25.74 -19.38 10.47
N THR A 598 -26.16 -20.58 10.08
CA THR A 598 -26.34 -20.91 8.66
C THR A 598 -27.64 -20.30 8.16
N LEU A 599 -27.55 -19.51 7.09
CA LEU A 599 -28.66 -18.91 6.37
C LEU A 599 -29.10 -19.83 5.22
N ALA A 600 -30.37 -19.75 4.84
CA ALA A 600 -30.85 -20.45 3.65
C ALA A 600 -30.13 -19.94 2.40
N THR A 601 -29.76 -20.87 1.52
CA THR A 601 -29.14 -20.57 0.22
C THR A 601 -30.08 -19.65 -0.57
N ARG A 602 -29.65 -18.44 -0.94
CA ARG A 602 -30.38 -17.67 -1.95
C ARG A 602 -30.10 -18.29 -3.32
N GLU A 603 -31.15 -18.63 -4.06
CA GLU A 603 -31.00 -18.82 -5.50
C GLU A 603 -30.51 -17.49 -6.10
N PRO A 604 -29.58 -17.52 -7.07
CA PRO A 604 -29.10 -16.30 -7.69
C PRO A 604 -30.30 -15.51 -8.23
N ALA A 605 -30.40 -14.24 -7.84
CA ALA A 605 -31.32 -13.32 -8.50
C ALA A 605 -30.93 -13.31 -9.98
N ALA A 606 -31.88 -13.61 -10.86
CA ALA A 606 -31.69 -13.48 -12.30
C ALA A 606 -31.16 -12.07 -12.57
N THR A 607 -29.94 -11.96 -13.08
CA THR A 607 -29.39 -10.70 -13.53
C THR A 607 -30.25 -10.23 -14.69
N SER A 608 -31.04 -9.19 -14.47
CA SER A 608 -31.62 -8.40 -15.56
C SER A 608 -30.48 -7.73 -16.31
N PRO A 609 -30.43 -7.82 -17.65
CA PRO A 609 -29.48 -7.05 -18.43
C PRO A 609 -29.96 -5.61 -18.48
N ASP A 610 -29.25 -4.69 -17.83
CA ASP A 610 -29.32 -3.25 -18.11
C ASP A 610 -27.89 -2.68 -18.16
#